data_AF-V9TWC0-F1
#
_entry.id   AF-V9TWC0-F1
#
_cell.length_a   1.000
_cell.length_b   1.000
_cell.length_c   1.000
_cell.angle_alpha   90.00
_cell.angle_beta   90.00
_cell.angle_gamma   90.00
#
_symmetry.space_group_name_H-M   'P 1'
#
loop_
_entity.id
_entity.type
_entity.pdbx_description
1 polymer ?
#
loop_
_entity_poly.entity_id
_entity_poly.type
_entity_poly.pdbx_seq_one_letter_code
_entity_poly.pdbx_strand_id
1 'polypeptide(L)'
;MAYITEIFIAVLLLAFNVNWLTPSAQSQQPENKDEVRIEADDIIEWNRDKKLYIARGNVKAVRDVFTISADTLTALYRSKNSNKSEIYRLEAFGNVIITSTENQAIAQHAVYNIDKQVITLTGNNLIFKNRVYTITAHKSFQYLKSCRLAIAHGTASFSQNKQTIKADTLTAYFGYTPSRDNQIKELKAIGNVVIITPQELIRGNEGRYDVLNKVARMQGNVRVSRGRNQINGEQAQINLNTGISYILPSLKSGGRVQGLLSE
;
A
#
# COMPACT_ATOMS: atom_id res chain seq x y z
N MET A 1 -10.85 18.04 18.67
CA MET A 1 -11.11 16.69 18.13
C MET A 1 -11.28 16.82 16.63
N ALA A 2 -10.18 16.77 15.88
CA ALA A 2 -10.15 17.02 14.42
C ALA A 2 -9.82 15.73 13.66
N TYR A 3 -10.45 15.60 12.50
CA TYR A 3 -10.71 14.36 11.76
C TYR A 3 -9.49 13.87 10.98
N ILE A 4 -9.16 12.58 11.16
CA ILE A 4 -8.10 11.88 10.42
C ILE A 4 -8.72 11.24 9.17
N THR A 5 -8.97 12.03 8.13
CA THR A 5 -9.38 11.55 6.79
C THR A 5 -8.40 11.94 5.68
N GLU A 6 -7.19 12.38 6.05
CA GLU A 6 -6.15 12.93 5.17
C GLU A 6 -4.90 12.01 5.06
N ILE A 7 -5.00 10.70 5.33
CA ILE A 7 -3.83 9.80 5.52
C ILE A 7 -2.94 9.56 4.26
N PHE A 8 -3.21 10.21 3.13
CA PHE A 8 -2.28 10.18 1.98
C PHE A 8 -2.26 11.49 1.16
N ILE A 9 -3.00 12.52 1.59
CA ILE A 9 -3.27 13.73 0.79
C ILE A 9 -2.48 14.95 1.26
N ALA A 10 -1.90 14.90 2.46
CA ALA A 10 -1.11 16.00 2.98
C ALA A 10 0.31 16.06 2.37
N VAL A 11 0.51 15.85 1.05
CA VAL A 11 1.83 16.05 0.42
C VAL A 11 1.97 17.38 -0.31
N LEU A 12 1.02 17.90 -1.09
CA LEU A 12 1.36 19.10 -1.89
C LEU A 12 0.17 20.04 -2.14
N LEU A 13 -0.09 20.96 -1.21
CA LEU A 13 -0.92 22.16 -1.44
C LEU A 13 -0.13 23.38 -0.96
N LEU A 14 0.31 24.23 -1.88
CA LEU A 14 0.63 25.62 -1.57
C LEU A 14 0.20 26.52 -2.71
N ALA A 15 -0.61 27.51 -2.37
CA ALA A 15 -0.60 28.80 -3.02
C ALA A 15 0.50 29.63 -2.36
N PHE A 16 1.55 30.01 -3.12
CA PHE A 16 2.57 30.93 -2.63
C PHE A 16 2.07 32.38 -2.76
N ASN A 17 2.15 33.15 -1.66
CA ASN A 17 2.07 34.61 -1.68
C ASN A 17 3.49 35.17 -1.58
N VAL A 18 3.92 35.94 -2.58
CA VAL A 18 5.22 36.63 -2.55
C VAL A 18 4.99 38.04 -2.00
N ASN A 19 5.43 38.30 -0.76
CA ASN A 19 5.56 39.66 -0.23
C ASN A 19 7.05 40.04 -0.18
N TRP A 20 7.37 41.20 -0.73
CA TRP A 20 8.73 41.73 -0.80
C TRP A 20 9.07 42.53 0.47
N LEU A 21 10.20 42.13 1.09
CA LEU A 21 11.16 42.86 1.93
C LEU A 21 10.70 43.75 3.11
N THR A 22 11.07 43.31 4.32
CA THR A 22 11.68 44.15 5.38
C THR A 22 12.81 43.36 6.07
N PRO A 23 13.97 43.98 6.43
CA PRO A 23 15.05 43.28 7.10
C PRO A 23 14.91 43.29 8.63
N SER A 24 15.56 42.29 9.24
CA SER A 24 15.91 42.09 10.66
C SER A 24 14.79 41.81 11.68
N ALA A 25 14.60 40.52 11.94
CA ALA A 25 14.64 39.90 13.28
C ALA A 25 14.62 38.37 13.06
N GLN A 26 15.47 37.61 13.77
CA GLN A 26 15.32 36.15 13.84
C GLN A 26 14.01 35.83 14.59
N SER A 27 12.92 35.82 13.85
CA SER A 27 11.68 35.19 14.26
C SER A 27 11.76 33.73 13.83
N GLN A 28 11.79 32.82 14.79
CA GLN A 28 11.31 31.46 14.55
C GLN A 28 9.86 31.61 14.07
N GLN A 29 9.66 31.58 12.75
CA GLN A 29 8.33 31.53 12.18
C GLN A 29 7.61 30.33 12.81
N PRO A 30 6.38 30.49 13.32
CA PRO A 30 5.59 29.35 13.74
C PRO A 30 5.49 28.39 12.56
N GLU A 31 5.87 27.13 12.76
CA GLU A 31 5.79 26.07 11.75
C GLU A 31 4.37 26.05 11.16
N ASN A 32 4.25 26.53 9.92
CA ASN A 32 3.00 26.50 9.21
C ASN A 32 2.80 25.06 8.73
N LYS A 33 2.03 24.27 9.50
CA LYS A 33 1.81 22.83 9.25
C LYS A 33 1.22 22.50 7.87
N ASP A 34 0.70 23.51 7.17
CA ASP A 34 0.17 23.38 5.81
C ASP A 34 1.22 23.58 4.70
N GLU A 35 2.44 24.03 5.04
CA GLU A 35 3.49 24.30 4.06
C GLU A 35 4.17 23.00 3.58
N VAL A 36 4.42 22.95 2.28
CA VAL A 36 5.22 21.94 1.61
C VAL A 36 6.67 22.41 1.57
N ARG A 37 7.58 21.67 2.18
CA ARG A 37 9.02 21.89 2.05
C ARG A 37 9.61 20.90 1.06
N ILE A 38 10.36 21.37 0.07
CA ILE A 38 11.09 20.54 -0.89
C ILE A 38 12.56 20.93 -0.84
N GLU A 39 13.43 19.94 -0.65
CA GLU A 39 14.89 20.07 -0.63
C GLU A 39 15.48 19.13 -1.68
N ALA A 40 16.55 19.56 -2.33
CA ALA A 40 17.25 18.79 -3.36
C ALA A 40 18.69 19.29 -3.45
N ASP A 41 19.61 18.38 -3.77
CA ASP A 41 21.05 18.66 -3.77
C ASP A 41 21.54 19.28 -5.09
N ASP A 42 20.84 19.05 -6.19
CA ASP A 42 21.27 19.49 -7.53
C ASP A 42 20.45 20.69 -8.03
N ILE A 43 19.17 20.49 -8.35
CA ILE A 43 18.34 21.55 -8.94
C ILE A 43 16.87 21.44 -8.57
N ILE A 44 16.23 22.60 -8.43
CA ILE A 44 14.77 22.77 -8.47
C ILE A 44 14.42 23.66 -9.67
N GLU A 45 13.85 23.06 -10.71
CA GLU A 45 13.40 23.73 -11.93
C GLU A 45 11.90 24.05 -11.83
N TRP A 46 11.52 25.30 -12.11
CA TRP A 46 10.13 25.68 -12.29
C TRP A 46 9.87 26.02 -13.77
N ASN A 47 9.11 25.15 -14.44
CA ASN A 47 8.72 25.36 -15.83
C ASN A 47 7.27 25.83 -15.92
N ARG A 48 7.08 27.13 -16.11
CA ARG A 48 5.74 27.77 -16.16
C ARG A 48 4.94 27.34 -17.38
N ASP A 49 5.59 27.20 -18.53
CA ASP A 49 4.93 26.85 -19.79
C ASP A 49 4.41 25.41 -19.76
N LYS A 50 5.23 24.49 -19.22
CA LYS A 50 4.84 23.09 -19.00
C LYS A 50 4.04 22.86 -17.72
N LYS A 51 3.84 23.90 -16.91
CA LYS A 51 3.13 23.88 -15.62
C LYS A 51 3.60 22.77 -14.67
N LEU A 52 4.91 22.70 -14.46
CA LEU A 52 5.50 21.70 -13.57
C LEU A 52 6.71 22.23 -12.79
N TYR A 53 6.99 21.56 -11.68
CA TYR A 53 8.22 21.68 -10.90
C TYR A 53 9.00 20.38 -11.00
N ILE A 54 10.33 20.44 -11.10
CA ILE A 54 11.21 19.27 -11.06
C ILE A 54 12.34 19.51 -10.06
N ALA A 55 12.39 18.69 -9.02
CA ALA A 55 13.51 18.63 -8.08
C ALA A 55 14.39 17.40 -8.43
N ARG A 56 15.72 17.55 -8.40
CA ARG A 56 16.68 16.48 -8.71
C ARG A 56 17.82 16.45 -7.69
N GLY A 57 18.32 15.23 -7.43
CA GLY A 57 19.41 14.97 -6.49
C GLY A 57 18.91 14.85 -5.05
N ASN A 58 18.91 13.62 -4.51
CA ASN A 58 18.54 13.28 -3.12
C ASN A 58 17.31 14.06 -2.61
N VAL A 59 16.26 14.13 -3.42
CA VAL A 59 15.09 14.96 -3.15
C VAL A 59 14.43 14.50 -1.87
N LYS A 60 14.07 15.47 -1.02
CA LYS A 60 13.24 15.27 0.16
C LYS A 60 12.08 16.27 0.16
N ALA A 61 10.86 15.77 0.08
CA ALA A 61 9.64 16.57 0.23
C ALA A 61 8.94 16.22 1.54
N VAL A 62 8.57 17.23 2.33
CA VAL A 62 7.95 17.09 3.65
C VAL A 62 6.69 17.96 3.73
N ARG A 63 5.61 17.40 4.27
CA ARG A 63 4.42 18.15 4.69
C ARG A 63 3.71 17.39 5.82
N ASP A 64 3.40 18.09 6.90
CA ASP A 64 2.93 17.50 8.16
C ASP A 64 3.78 16.28 8.57
N VAL A 65 3.18 15.10 8.75
CA VAL A 65 3.89 13.86 9.15
C VAL A 65 4.45 13.06 7.97
N PHE A 66 4.24 13.52 6.73
CA PHE A 66 4.62 12.78 5.52
C PHE A 66 5.96 13.24 4.99
N THR A 67 6.76 12.27 4.53
CA THR A 67 8.02 12.52 3.82
C THR A 67 8.10 11.65 2.59
N ILE A 68 8.55 12.22 1.47
CA ILE A 68 8.92 11.52 0.25
C ILE A 68 10.40 11.78 0.01
N SER A 69 11.16 10.71 -0.15
CA SER A 69 12.54 10.74 -0.63
C SER A 69 12.65 10.03 -1.98
N ALA A 70 13.41 10.61 -2.91
CA ALA A 70 13.63 10.04 -4.24
C ALA A 70 14.85 10.69 -4.93
N ASP A 71 15.30 10.13 -6.05
CA ASP A 71 16.35 10.76 -6.87
C ASP A 71 15.81 11.98 -7.64
N THR A 72 14.54 11.91 -8.06
CA THR A 72 13.83 13.00 -8.75
C THR A 72 12.36 13.07 -8.32
N LEU A 73 11.84 14.28 -8.16
CA LEU A 73 10.43 14.54 -7.88
C LEU A 73 9.88 15.57 -8.87
N THR A 74 8.81 15.22 -9.59
CA THR A 74 8.08 16.10 -10.49
C THR A 74 6.68 16.38 -9.94
N ALA A 75 6.28 17.65 -9.91
CA ALA A 75 4.95 18.08 -9.50
C ALA A 75 4.25 18.85 -10.63
N LEU A 76 3.14 18.33 -11.13
CA LEU A 76 2.35 18.98 -12.17
C LEU A 76 1.22 19.79 -11.52
N TYR A 77 1.09 21.04 -11.95
CA TYR A 77 0.10 21.96 -11.39
C TYR A 77 -0.82 22.54 -12.48
N ARG A 78 -1.96 23.06 -12.05
CA ARG A 78 -2.91 23.79 -12.89
C ARG A 78 -3.39 25.06 -12.19
N SER A 79 -3.88 26.00 -12.96
CA SER A 79 -4.57 27.16 -12.41
C SER A 79 -5.94 26.74 -11.89
N LYS A 80 -6.27 27.12 -10.66
CA LYS A 80 -7.59 26.95 -10.05
C LYS A 80 -8.42 28.21 -10.28
N ASN A 81 -7.87 29.38 -9.94
CA ASN A 81 -8.43 30.73 -10.14
C ASN A 81 -7.27 31.71 -10.46
N SER A 82 -7.55 32.97 -10.83
CA SER A 82 -6.57 33.95 -11.35
C SER A 82 -5.22 34.04 -10.62
N ASN A 83 -5.17 33.79 -9.30
CA ASN A 83 -3.93 33.84 -8.49
C ASN A 83 -3.66 32.56 -7.68
N LYS A 84 -4.33 31.44 -7.97
CA LYS A 84 -4.14 30.19 -7.20
C LYS A 84 -3.83 29.03 -8.14
N SER A 85 -2.66 28.44 -7.99
CA SER A 85 -2.31 27.15 -8.58
C SER A 85 -2.62 26.01 -7.60
N GLU A 86 -2.91 24.83 -8.14
CA GLU A 86 -2.99 23.59 -7.37
C GLU A 86 -2.20 22.49 -8.07
N ILE A 87 -1.49 21.67 -7.30
CA ILE A 87 -0.87 20.46 -7.80
C ILE A 87 -1.94 19.38 -7.92
N TYR A 88 -1.97 18.68 -9.06
CA TYR A 88 -2.93 17.59 -9.31
C TYR A 88 -2.25 16.24 -9.53
N ARG A 89 -0.93 16.23 -9.77
CA ARG A 89 -0.13 15.00 -9.93
C ARG A 89 1.27 15.18 -9.38
N LEU A 90 1.74 14.16 -8.66
CA LEU A 90 3.12 14.01 -8.21
C LEU A 90 3.73 12.75 -8.79
N GLU A 91 5.01 12.81 -9.11
CA GLU A 91 5.77 11.71 -9.68
C GLU A 91 7.17 11.68 -9.07
N ALA A 92 7.50 10.62 -8.33
CA ALA A 92 8.80 10.40 -7.71
C ALA A 92 9.49 9.22 -8.40
N PHE A 93 10.76 9.38 -8.79
CA PHE A 93 11.52 8.37 -9.50
C PHE A 93 12.89 8.16 -8.86
N GLY A 94 13.31 6.89 -8.80
CA GLY A 94 14.59 6.48 -8.22
C GLY A 94 14.55 6.45 -6.70
N ASN A 95 14.96 5.33 -6.11
CA ASN A 95 15.08 5.11 -4.65
C ASN A 95 13.91 5.68 -3.83
N VAL A 96 12.68 5.48 -4.30
CA VAL A 96 11.51 6.13 -3.72
C VAL A 96 11.19 5.53 -2.35
N ILE A 97 11.18 6.37 -1.33
CA ILE A 97 10.77 6.04 0.03
C ILE A 97 9.70 7.04 0.47
N ILE A 98 8.53 6.55 0.85
CA ILE A 98 7.43 7.36 1.37
C ILE A 98 7.19 6.93 2.81
N THR A 99 7.24 7.87 3.76
CA THR A 99 7.00 7.59 5.17
C THR A 99 5.89 8.48 5.72
N SER A 100 5.16 7.92 6.69
CA SER A 100 4.31 8.65 7.63
C SER A 100 4.60 8.17 9.05
N THR A 101 3.83 8.61 10.04
CA THR A 101 3.98 8.19 11.45
C THR A 101 4.01 6.68 11.65
N GLU A 102 3.18 5.94 10.91
CA GLU A 102 2.96 4.50 11.14
C GLU A 102 3.30 3.64 9.92
N ASN A 103 3.48 4.25 8.74
CA ASN A 103 3.60 3.53 7.48
C ASN A 103 4.91 3.88 6.75
N GLN A 104 5.46 2.91 6.02
CA GLN A 104 6.55 3.11 5.08
C GLN A 104 6.26 2.36 3.79
N ALA A 105 6.47 3.03 2.66
CA ALA A 105 6.44 2.45 1.32
C ALA A 105 7.78 2.64 0.62
N ILE A 106 8.24 1.62 -0.09
CA ILE A 106 9.48 1.61 -0.87
C ILE A 106 9.15 1.19 -2.30
N ALA A 107 9.66 1.93 -3.28
CA ALA A 107 9.45 1.69 -4.70
C ALA A 107 10.58 2.22 -5.58
N GLN A 108 10.59 1.86 -6.86
CA GLN A 108 11.46 2.49 -7.86
C GLN A 108 10.81 3.75 -8.42
N HIS A 109 9.48 3.75 -8.52
CA HIS A 109 8.72 4.86 -9.06
C HIS A 109 7.35 4.94 -8.39
N ALA A 110 6.92 6.15 -8.04
CA ALA A 110 5.64 6.43 -7.42
C ALA A 110 4.91 7.58 -8.12
N VAL A 111 3.64 7.36 -8.44
CA VAL A 111 2.74 8.37 -8.98
C VAL A 111 1.59 8.56 -8.01
N TYR A 112 1.30 9.81 -7.66
CA TYR A 112 0.06 10.16 -6.98
C TYR A 112 -0.79 11.04 -7.89
N ASN A 113 -1.96 10.52 -8.29
CA ASN A 113 -2.98 11.29 -8.97
C ASN A 113 -3.99 11.79 -7.93
N ILE A 114 -3.97 13.09 -7.64
CA ILE A 114 -4.75 13.71 -6.57
C ILE A 114 -6.24 13.69 -6.91
N ASP A 115 -6.59 14.03 -8.16
CA ASP A 115 -7.97 14.06 -8.64
C ASP A 115 -8.65 12.68 -8.53
N LYS A 116 -7.93 11.63 -8.92
CA LYS A 116 -8.41 10.25 -8.85
C LYS A 116 -8.28 9.64 -7.45
N GLN A 117 -7.51 10.29 -6.58
CA GLN A 117 -7.12 9.78 -5.27
C GLN A 117 -6.49 8.38 -5.34
N VAL A 118 -5.61 8.19 -6.33
CA VAL A 118 -4.91 6.91 -6.57
C VAL A 118 -3.41 7.11 -6.47
N ILE A 119 -2.79 6.31 -5.61
CA ILE A 119 -1.33 6.16 -5.52
C ILE A 119 -0.94 4.89 -6.24
N THR A 120 0.05 4.97 -7.11
CA THR A 120 0.61 3.85 -7.85
C THR A 120 2.10 3.78 -7.61
N LEU A 121 2.56 2.68 -7.02
CA LEU A 121 3.97 2.35 -6.86
C LEU A 121 4.32 1.26 -7.88
N THR A 122 5.46 1.40 -8.53
CA THR A 122 5.95 0.46 -9.56
C THR A 122 7.42 0.14 -9.34
N GLY A 123 7.79 -1.08 -9.71
CA GLY A 123 9.14 -1.61 -9.58
C GLY A 123 9.17 -3.06 -9.12
N ASN A 124 10.37 -3.62 -9.06
CA ASN A 124 10.57 -5.06 -8.80
C ASN A 124 10.70 -5.43 -7.31
N ASN A 125 10.80 -4.46 -6.39
CA ASN A 125 10.97 -4.70 -4.95
C ASN A 125 10.08 -3.75 -4.13
N LEU A 126 8.77 -3.80 -4.40
CA LEU A 126 7.81 -2.95 -3.69
C LEU A 126 7.61 -3.49 -2.29
N ILE A 127 7.65 -2.58 -1.32
CA ILE A 127 7.36 -2.88 0.08
C ILE A 127 6.40 -1.82 0.59
N PHE A 128 5.30 -2.25 1.20
CA PHE A 128 4.47 -1.42 2.06
C PHE A 128 4.42 -2.07 3.43
N LYS A 129 4.75 -1.35 4.49
CA LYS A 129 4.72 -1.91 5.84
C LYS A 129 4.23 -0.89 6.86
N ASN A 130 3.67 -1.40 7.93
CA ASN A 130 3.42 -0.67 9.16
C ASN A 130 3.86 -1.53 10.36
N ARG A 131 3.51 -1.12 11.57
CA ARG A 131 3.85 -1.89 12.79
C ARG A 131 3.20 -3.28 12.87
N VAL A 132 2.15 -3.53 12.08
CA VAL A 132 1.30 -4.73 12.19
C VAL A 132 1.60 -5.74 11.08
N TYR A 133 1.81 -5.28 9.84
CA TYR A 133 1.98 -6.16 8.68
C TYR A 133 2.92 -5.57 7.63
N THR A 134 3.35 -6.44 6.73
CA THR A 134 4.11 -6.08 5.52
C THR A 134 3.43 -6.66 4.29
N ILE A 135 3.35 -5.87 3.22
CA ILE A 135 2.95 -6.28 1.87
C ILE A 135 4.13 -6.06 0.94
N THR A 136 4.45 -7.05 0.12
CA THR A 136 5.45 -6.94 -0.95
C THR A 136 4.84 -7.26 -2.31
N ALA A 137 5.44 -6.73 -3.37
CA ALA A 137 5.06 -6.97 -4.76
C ALA A 137 6.24 -6.73 -5.72
N HIS A 138 6.22 -7.38 -6.88
CA HIS A 138 7.30 -7.31 -7.87
C HIS A 138 6.90 -6.60 -9.18
N LYS A 139 5.68 -6.05 -9.27
CA LYS A 139 5.23 -5.29 -10.44
C LYS A 139 4.65 -3.94 -10.07
N SER A 140 3.57 -3.95 -9.30
CA SER A 140 2.86 -2.72 -8.93
C SER A 140 2.10 -2.87 -7.62
N PHE A 141 1.97 -1.76 -6.90
CA PHE A 141 1.11 -1.62 -5.74
C PHE A 141 0.27 -0.35 -5.91
N GLN A 142 -1.05 -0.49 -5.93
CA GLN A 142 -1.98 0.63 -6.07
C GLN A 142 -2.79 0.79 -4.80
N TYR A 143 -2.98 2.03 -4.35
CA TYR A 143 -3.93 2.36 -3.28
C TYR A 143 -5.00 3.31 -3.82
N LEU A 144 -6.24 2.83 -3.82
CA LEU A 144 -7.42 3.58 -4.25
C LEU A 144 -8.12 4.11 -3.01
N LYS A 145 -7.89 5.39 -2.68
CA LYS A 145 -8.36 5.99 -1.43
C LYS A 145 -9.89 5.98 -1.34
N SER A 146 -10.58 6.36 -2.42
CA SER A 146 -12.04 6.42 -2.48
C SER A 146 -12.70 5.07 -2.20
N CYS A 147 -12.09 3.99 -2.72
CA CYS A 147 -12.55 2.62 -2.51
C CYS A 147 -12.00 1.97 -1.23
N ARG A 148 -11.05 2.61 -0.54
CA ARG A 148 -10.33 2.07 0.62
C ARG A 148 -9.80 0.66 0.37
N LEU A 149 -9.10 0.48 -0.74
CA LEU A 149 -8.47 -0.79 -1.06
C LEU A 149 -7.07 -0.59 -1.65
N ALA A 150 -6.22 -1.58 -1.43
CA ALA A 150 -4.91 -1.69 -2.08
C ALA A 150 -4.87 -2.93 -2.98
N ILE A 151 -4.18 -2.84 -4.11
CA ILE A 151 -3.99 -3.92 -5.07
C ILE A 151 -2.50 -4.09 -5.34
N ALA A 152 -1.96 -5.26 -5.00
CA ALA A 152 -0.58 -5.65 -5.20
C ALA A 152 -0.49 -6.72 -6.28
N HIS A 153 0.41 -6.54 -7.26
CA HIS A 153 0.59 -7.45 -8.40
C HIS A 153 2.04 -7.90 -8.55
N GLY A 154 2.22 -9.08 -9.14
CA GLY A 154 3.53 -9.66 -9.44
C GLY A 154 4.06 -10.38 -8.22
N THR A 155 3.52 -11.58 -7.96
CA THR A 155 3.92 -12.42 -6.82
C THR A 155 3.80 -11.65 -5.49
N ALA A 156 2.63 -11.07 -5.27
CA ALA A 156 2.34 -10.30 -4.07
C ALA A 156 2.36 -11.20 -2.82
N SER A 157 2.85 -10.66 -1.71
CA SER A 157 2.94 -11.35 -0.43
C SER A 157 2.46 -10.44 0.70
N PHE A 158 1.57 -10.93 1.54
CA PHE A 158 1.15 -10.31 2.80
C PHE A 158 1.72 -11.12 3.96
N SER A 159 2.30 -10.47 4.97
CA SER A 159 2.82 -11.12 6.17
C SER A 159 2.38 -10.40 7.44
N GLN A 160 1.88 -11.17 8.41
CA GLN A 160 1.43 -10.69 9.73
C GLN A 160 1.55 -11.86 10.73
N ASN A 161 2.11 -11.63 11.92
CA ASN A 161 2.13 -12.62 13.02
C ASN A 161 2.60 -14.03 12.62
N LYS A 162 3.72 -14.15 11.88
CA LYS A 162 4.27 -15.40 11.32
C LYS A 162 3.39 -16.12 10.29
N GLN A 163 2.28 -15.51 9.88
CA GLN A 163 1.43 -15.98 8.79
C GLN A 163 1.80 -15.23 7.53
N THR A 164 1.85 -15.93 6.40
CA THR A 164 2.14 -15.34 5.10
C THR A 164 1.12 -15.82 4.08
N ILE A 165 0.58 -14.89 3.29
CA ILE A 165 -0.32 -15.18 2.18
C ILE A 165 0.35 -14.67 0.91
N LYS A 166 0.57 -15.53 -0.07
CA LYS A 166 1.14 -15.20 -1.38
C LYS A 166 0.13 -15.46 -2.49
N ALA A 167 0.18 -14.65 -3.54
CA ALA A 167 -0.63 -14.82 -4.75
C ALA A 167 -0.04 -14.00 -5.91
N ASP A 168 -0.50 -14.23 -7.13
CA ASP A 168 -0.14 -13.37 -8.27
C ASP A 168 -0.70 -11.95 -8.08
N THR A 169 -1.91 -11.86 -7.51
CA THR A 169 -2.56 -10.61 -7.12
C THR A 169 -3.14 -10.72 -5.71
N LEU A 170 -2.83 -9.73 -4.87
CA LEU A 170 -3.48 -9.51 -3.57
C LEU A 170 -4.29 -8.21 -3.61
N THR A 171 -5.54 -8.26 -3.15
CA THR A 171 -6.36 -7.08 -2.89
C THR A 171 -6.65 -6.99 -1.41
N ALA A 172 -6.24 -5.90 -0.77
CA ALA A 172 -6.53 -5.62 0.62
C ALA A 172 -7.65 -4.60 0.74
N TYR A 173 -8.70 -4.94 1.50
CA TYR A 173 -9.79 -4.03 1.83
C TYR A 173 -9.57 -3.49 3.24
N PHE A 174 -9.69 -2.18 3.41
CA PHE A 174 -9.51 -1.52 4.70
C PHE A 174 -10.86 -1.26 5.40
N GLY A 175 -10.80 -1.07 6.72
CA GLY A 175 -11.96 -0.73 7.56
C GLY A 175 -12.51 0.68 7.35
N TYR A 176 -13.69 0.94 7.93
CA TYR A 176 -14.39 2.24 7.83
C TYR A 176 -14.21 3.16 9.04
N THR A 177 -13.57 2.70 10.13
CA THR A 177 -13.56 3.46 11.38
C THR A 177 -12.34 4.39 11.50
N PRO A 178 -12.50 5.62 12.02
CA PRO A 178 -11.41 6.61 12.16
C PRO A 178 -10.20 6.12 12.98
N SER A 179 -10.37 5.13 13.85
CA SER A 179 -9.29 4.52 14.63
C SER A 179 -8.57 3.37 13.90
N ARG A 180 -9.09 2.92 12.75
CA ARG A 180 -8.63 1.71 12.04
C ARG A 180 -8.47 1.89 10.53
N ASP A 181 -8.31 3.13 10.04
CA ASP A 181 -8.17 3.40 8.60
C ASP A 181 -6.98 2.64 7.94
N ASN A 182 -6.03 2.15 8.73
CA ASN A 182 -4.90 1.33 8.28
C ASN A 182 -5.01 -0.18 8.59
N GLN A 183 -6.11 -0.64 9.18
CA GLN A 183 -6.35 -2.07 9.41
C GLN A 183 -7.04 -2.72 8.21
N ILE A 184 -6.45 -3.80 7.72
CA ILE A 184 -7.03 -4.64 6.70
C ILE A 184 -8.14 -5.47 7.34
N LYS A 185 -9.34 -5.45 6.76
CA LYS A 185 -10.47 -6.30 7.17
C LYS A 185 -10.52 -7.60 6.39
N GLU A 186 -10.19 -7.53 5.10
CA GLU A 186 -10.23 -8.67 4.19
C GLU A 186 -9.05 -8.60 3.21
N LEU A 187 -8.45 -9.75 2.95
CA LEU A 187 -7.57 -9.96 1.81
C LEU A 187 -8.25 -10.88 0.79
N LYS A 188 -8.21 -10.51 -0.48
CA LYS A 188 -8.51 -11.40 -1.61
C LYS A 188 -7.21 -11.76 -2.32
N ALA A 189 -7.01 -13.04 -2.57
CA ALA A 189 -5.84 -13.61 -3.20
C ALA A 189 -6.26 -14.35 -4.47
N ILE A 190 -5.61 -14.06 -5.60
CA ILE A 190 -5.94 -14.64 -6.90
C ILE A 190 -4.66 -15.08 -7.60
N GLY A 191 -4.67 -16.32 -8.10
CA GLY A 191 -3.58 -16.93 -8.85
C GLY A 191 -2.49 -17.46 -7.91
N ASN A 192 -2.15 -18.73 -8.06
CA ASN A 192 -1.05 -19.40 -7.33
C ASN A 192 -1.06 -19.10 -5.82
N VAL A 193 -2.22 -19.21 -5.18
CA VAL A 193 -2.39 -18.81 -3.79
C VAL A 193 -1.68 -19.80 -2.86
N VAL A 194 -0.87 -19.25 -1.96
CA VAL A 194 -0.19 -20.02 -0.90
C VAL A 194 -0.40 -19.34 0.44
N ILE A 195 -0.95 -20.06 1.41
CA ILE A 195 -1.01 -19.64 2.81
C ILE A 195 0.01 -20.46 3.59
N ILE A 196 0.87 -19.78 4.33
CA ILE A 196 1.91 -20.36 5.17
C ILE A 196 1.62 -19.94 6.61
N THR A 197 1.49 -20.93 7.49
CA THR A 197 1.39 -20.75 8.94
C THR A 197 2.57 -21.46 9.62
N PRO A 198 2.76 -21.31 10.93
CA PRO A 198 3.77 -22.10 11.64
C PRO A 198 3.54 -23.62 11.56
N GLN A 199 2.32 -24.08 11.32
CA GLN A 199 1.94 -25.48 11.37
C GLN A 199 1.81 -26.11 9.98
N GLU A 200 1.41 -25.34 8.96
CA GLU A 200 1.02 -25.90 7.68
C GLU A 200 1.22 -24.95 6.49
N LEU A 201 1.26 -25.56 5.32
CA LEU A 201 1.29 -24.89 4.03
C LEU A 201 0.05 -25.31 3.23
N ILE A 202 -0.67 -24.33 2.72
CA ILE A 202 -1.93 -24.52 2.01
C ILE A 202 -1.80 -23.87 0.63
N ARG A 203 -2.09 -24.61 -0.45
CA ARG A 203 -2.08 -24.14 -1.84
C ARG A 203 -3.46 -24.19 -2.47
N GLY A 204 -3.76 -23.26 -3.37
CA GLY A 204 -4.99 -23.25 -4.18
C GLY A 204 -4.97 -22.17 -5.25
N ASN A 205 -6.05 -22.05 -6.03
CA ASN A 205 -6.15 -21.08 -7.12
C ASN A 205 -6.55 -19.68 -6.63
N GLU A 206 -7.47 -19.62 -5.67
CA GLU A 206 -7.97 -18.36 -5.09
C GLU A 206 -8.18 -18.50 -3.58
N GLY A 207 -8.15 -17.36 -2.88
CA GLY A 207 -8.40 -17.32 -1.46
C GLY A 207 -9.00 -16.00 -0.99
N ARG A 208 -9.72 -16.05 0.13
CA ARG A 208 -10.16 -14.89 0.89
C ARG A 208 -9.79 -15.08 2.34
N TYR A 209 -9.27 -14.04 2.98
CA TYR A 209 -8.92 -14.05 4.38
C TYR A 209 -9.63 -12.92 5.10
N ASP A 210 -10.51 -13.28 6.04
CA ASP A 210 -11.11 -12.38 7.00
C ASP A 210 -10.12 -12.17 8.15
N VAL A 211 -9.52 -10.98 8.21
CA VAL A 211 -8.47 -10.64 9.16
C VAL A 211 -9.02 -10.52 10.57
N LEU A 212 -10.27 -10.07 10.72
CA LEU A 212 -10.91 -9.86 12.01
C LEU A 212 -11.23 -11.20 12.67
N ASN A 213 -11.87 -12.09 11.91
CA ASN A 213 -12.27 -13.42 12.39
C ASN A 213 -11.14 -14.45 12.29
N LYS A 214 -10.02 -14.08 11.65
CA LYS A 214 -8.87 -14.95 11.36
C LYS A 214 -9.26 -16.22 10.61
N VAL A 215 -10.20 -16.10 9.66
CA VAL A 215 -10.68 -17.23 8.85
C VAL A 215 -10.28 -17.05 7.40
N ALA A 216 -9.53 -18.02 6.87
CA ALA A 216 -9.22 -18.11 5.46
C ALA A 216 -10.12 -19.13 4.77
N ARG A 217 -10.59 -18.79 3.57
CA ARG A 217 -11.31 -19.69 2.66
C ARG A 217 -10.53 -19.77 1.36
N MET A 218 -10.27 -20.97 0.88
CA MET A 218 -9.58 -21.21 -0.39
C MET A 218 -10.42 -22.08 -1.32
N GLN A 219 -10.19 -21.92 -2.62
CA GLN A 219 -10.89 -22.67 -3.65
C GLN A 219 -9.97 -22.99 -4.84
N GLY A 220 -10.29 -24.09 -5.52
CA GLY A 220 -9.59 -24.58 -6.70
C GLY A 220 -8.28 -25.28 -6.35
N ASN A 221 -8.17 -26.56 -6.70
CA ASN A 221 -6.94 -27.36 -6.56
C ASN A 221 -6.33 -27.28 -5.15
N VAL A 222 -7.16 -27.33 -4.11
CA VAL A 222 -6.71 -27.11 -2.74
C VAL A 222 -5.86 -28.26 -2.25
N ARG A 223 -4.67 -27.94 -1.74
CA ARG A 223 -3.74 -28.89 -1.12
C ARG A 223 -3.23 -28.33 0.21
N VAL A 224 -3.47 -29.05 1.29
CA VAL A 224 -2.97 -28.77 2.64
C VAL A 224 -1.83 -29.74 2.95
N SER A 225 -0.72 -29.24 3.44
CA SER A 225 0.45 -30.04 3.83
C SER A 225 0.90 -29.69 5.24
N ARG A 226 1.04 -30.70 6.10
CA ARG A 226 1.47 -30.59 7.50
C ARG A 226 2.49 -31.68 7.80
N GLY A 227 3.76 -31.32 7.90
CA GLY A 227 4.84 -32.31 7.94
C GLY A 227 4.83 -33.20 6.70
N ARG A 228 4.73 -34.51 6.90
CA ARG A 228 4.60 -35.51 5.82
C ARG A 228 3.15 -35.75 5.36
N ASN A 229 2.16 -35.23 6.10
CA ASN A 229 0.75 -35.42 5.78
C ASN A 229 0.30 -34.44 4.70
N GLN A 230 -0.54 -34.92 3.78
CA GLN A 230 -1.13 -34.11 2.72
C GLN A 230 -2.62 -34.41 2.58
N ILE A 231 -3.44 -33.37 2.47
CA ILE A 231 -4.87 -33.48 2.20
C ILE A 231 -5.22 -32.64 0.98
N ASN A 232 -5.93 -33.24 0.02
CA ASN A 232 -6.38 -32.60 -1.21
C ASN A 232 -7.90 -32.46 -1.22
N GLY A 233 -8.40 -31.33 -1.73
CA GLY A 233 -9.81 -31.07 -1.95
C GLY A 233 -10.04 -29.93 -2.93
N GLU A 234 -11.30 -29.55 -3.12
CA GLU A 234 -11.63 -28.43 -4.01
C GLU A 234 -11.70 -27.11 -3.24
N GLN A 235 -12.06 -27.17 -1.95
CA GLN A 235 -12.16 -26.01 -1.08
C GLN A 235 -11.50 -26.30 0.26
N ALA A 236 -11.06 -25.24 0.94
CA ALA A 236 -10.72 -25.34 2.35
C ALA A 236 -11.19 -24.11 3.12
N GLN A 237 -11.61 -24.32 4.36
CA GLN A 237 -11.82 -23.27 5.35
C GLN A 237 -10.87 -23.51 6.52
N ILE A 238 -10.14 -22.47 6.89
CA ILE A 238 -9.08 -22.53 7.89
C ILE A 238 -9.31 -21.46 8.92
N ASN A 239 -9.33 -21.85 10.19
CA ASN A 239 -9.25 -20.92 11.29
C ASN A 239 -7.78 -20.74 11.68
N LEU A 240 -7.19 -19.59 11.34
CA LEU A 240 -5.79 -19.27 11.58
C LEU A 240 -5.50 -18.94 13.06
N ASN A 241 -6.53 -18.86 13.90
CA ASN A 241 -6.37 -18.73 15.35
C ASN A 241 -6.23 -20.11 16.03
N THR A 242 -7.05 -21.08 15.63
CA THR A 242 -7.08 -22.43 16.24
C THR A 242 -6.23 -23.46 15.49
N GLY A 243 -5.86 -23.20 14.23
CA GLY A 243 -5.17 -24.16 13.37
C GLY A 243 -6.06 -25.29 12.84
N ILE A 244 -7.39 -25.17 12.99
CA ILE A 244 -8.37 -26.14 12.48
C ILE A 244 -8.66 -25.83 11.02
N SER A 245 -8.46 -26.83 10.17
CA SER A 245 -8.63 -26.75 8.72
C SER A 245 -9.66 -27.79 8.26
N TYR A 246 -10.72 -27.33 7.62
CA TYR A 246 -11.75 -28.15 6.99
C TYR A 246 -11.46 -28.19 5.49
N ILE A 247 -11.17 -29.37 4.95
CA ILE A 247 -11.09 -29.58 3.50
C ILE A 247 -12.44 -30.10 3.01
N LEU A 248 -12.97 -29.46 1.97
CA LEU A 248 -14.31 -29.72 1.46
C LEU A 248 -14.24 -30.19 -0.01
N PRO A 249 -15.17 -31.07 -0.43
CA PRO A 249 -15.27 -31.51 -1.82
C PRO A 249 -15.86 -30.42 -2.72
N SER A 250 -15.80 -30.64 -4.04
CA SER A 250 -16.49 -29.80 -5.02
C SER A 250 -18.01 -29.82 -4.80
N LEU A 251 -18.62 -28.64 -4.73
CA LEU A 251 -20.07 -28.45 -4.64
C LEU A 251 -20.81 -28.84 -5.93
N LYS A 252 -20.12 -28.89 -7.08
CA LYS A 252 -20.74 -29.06 -8.41
C LYS A 252 -20.81 -30.50 -8.91
N SER A 253 -20.00 -31.41 -8.36
CA SER A 253 -19.79 -32.73 -8.98
C SER A 253 -19.68 -33.91 -8.01
N GLY A 254 -20.07 -33.76 -6.74
CA GLY A 254 -19.91 -34.84 -5.76
C GLY A 254 -18.44 -35.24 -5.62
N GLY A 255 -17.60 -34.31 -5.14
CA GLY A 255 -16.17 -34.58 -4.97
C GLY A 255 -15.86 -35.48 -3.77
N ARG A 256 -14.71 -36.15 -3.79
CA ARG A 256 -14.11 -36.84 -2.63
C ARG A 256 -12.91 -36.06 -2.14
N VAL A 257 -12.79 -35.89 -0.83
CA VAL A 257 -11.56 -35.41 -0.19
C VAL A 257 -10.60 -36.60 -0.06
N GLN A 258 -9.32 -36.38 -0.34
CA GLN A 258 -8.29 -37.43 -0.28
C GLN A 258 -7.18 -37.00 0.68
N GLY A 259 -6.85 -37.86 1.65
CA GLY A 259 -5.77 -37.64 2.60
C GLY A 259 -4.71 -38.73 2.50
N LEU A 260 -3.45 -38.34 2.47
CA LEU A 260 -2.30 -39.20 2.78
C LEU A 260 -1.85 -38.86 4.20
N LEU A 261 -1.98 -39.82 5.10
CA LEU A 261 -1.54 -39.71 6.49
C LEU A 261 -0.37 -40.68 6.69
N SER A 262 0.72 -40.17 7.22
CA SER A 262 1.93 -40.93 7.52
C SER A 262 2.20 -40.84 9.02
N GLU A 263 2.47 -41.99 9.64
CA GLU A 263 3.00 -42.12 11.01
C GLU A 263 4.48 -41.73 11.07
#